data_AF-A0AAW9K9D4-F1
#
_entry.id   AF-A0AAW9K9D4-F1
#
_cell.length_a   1.000
_cell.length_b   1.000
_cell.length_c   1.000
_cell.angle_alpha   90.00
_cell.angle_beta   90.00
_cell.angle_gamma   90.00
#
_symmetry.space_group_name_H-M   'P 1'
#
loop_
_entity.id
_entity.type
_entity.pdbx_description
1 polymer ?
#
loop_
_entity_poly.entity_id
_entity_poly.type
_entity_poly.pdbx_seq_one_letter_code
_entity_poly.pdbx_strand_id
1 'polypeptide(L)'
;ETAPSITVFEGARLDQAVQDAEKLGFPLYIKPAKSGSSFGITKAYSKLELMNGIQAAVLHDGKVVIEQNVSGFEVGCAVLGHSEDPIIAEVDEIELTGEFFDYEEKYSLRSSRIHLPATIDAAAADKIKDTARLIYKALG
;
A
#
# COMPACT_ATOMS: atom_id res chain seq x y z
N GLU A 1 6.16 3.68 12.57
CA GLU A 1 6.99 4.27 11.51
C GLU A 1 6.36 3.95 10.17
N THR A 2 6.50 4.81 9.19
CA THR A 2 6.04 4.56 7.81
C THR A 2 7.15 3.92 7.00
N ALA A 3 6.80 3.10 6.01
CA ALA A 3 7.79 2.51 5.11
C ALA A 3 8.60 3.64 4.41
N PRO A 4 9.94 3.52 4.34
CA PRO A 4 10.76 4.41 3.52
C PRO A 4 10.27 4.42 2.07
N SER A 5 10.18 5.59 1.47
CA SER A 5 9.71 5.75 0.11
C SER A 5 10.38 6.90 -0.63
N ILE A 6 10.34 6.84 -1.96
CA ILE A 6 10.69 7.96 -2.83
C ILE A 6 9.58 8.21 -3.86
N THR A 7 9.56 9.40 -4.43
CA THR A 7 8.65 9.76 -5.52
C THR A 7 9.44 10.02 -6.80
N VAL A 8 8.98 9.44 -7.91
CA VAL A 8 9.50 9.65 -9.26
C VAL A 8 8.42 10.33 -10.09
N PHE A 9 8.78 11.38 -10.80
CA PHE A 9 7.87 12.09 -11.72
C PHE A 9 8.15 11.71 -13.18
N GLU A 10 7.14 11.83 -14.03
CA GLU A 10 7.30 11.70 -15.47
C GLU A 10 8.40 12.64 -15.98
N GLY A 11 9.22 12.14 -16.91
CA GLY A 11 10.39 12.85 -17.42
C GLY A 11 11.63 12.80 -16.51
N ALA A 12 11.56 12.16 -15.34
CA ALA A 12 12.73 11.91 -14.52
C ALA A 12 13.77 11.02 -15.24
N ARG A 13 15.04 11.26 -14.93
CA ARG A 13 16.18 10.43 -15.33
C ARG A 13 16.04 9.03 -14.71
N LEU A 14 15.70 8.03 -15.52
CA LEU A 14 15.43 6.67 -15.06
C LEU A 14 16.61 6.04 -14.31
N ASP A 15 17.83 6.27 -14.79
CA ASP A 15 19.07 5.82 -14.14
C ASP A 15 19.21 6.36 -12.71
N GLN A 16 18.94 7.65 -12.53
CA GLN A 16 18.98 8.30 -11.22
C GLN A 16 17.85 7.80 -10.31
N ALA A 17 16.62 7.68 -10.83
CA ALA A 17 15.48 7.17 -10.08
C ALA A 17 15.73 5.75 -9.54
N VAL A 18 16.31 4.87 -10.36
CA VAL A 18 16.67 3.51 -9.95
C VAL A 18 17.77 3.51 -8.88
N GLN A 19 18.81 4.35 -9.03
CA GLN A 19 19.88 4.48 -8.04
C GLN A 19 19.38 5.01 -6.69
N ASP A 20 18.40 5.90 -6.69
CA ASP A 20 17.83 6.42 -5.44
C ASP A 20 16.88 5.42 -4.79
N ALA A 21 16.06 4.73 -5.59
CA ALA A 21 15.14 3.71 -5.09
C ALA A 21 15.87 2.48 -4.52
N GLU A 22 16.95 2.00 -5.15
CA GLU A 22 17.65 0.80 -4.67
C GLU A 22 18.28 0.98 -3.27
N LYS A 23 18.52 2.22 -2.84
CA LYS A 23 18.98 2.55 -1.47
C LYS A 23 17.93 2.21 -0.41
N LEU A 24 16.65 2.10 -0.77
CA LEU A 24 15.58 1.68 0.14
C LEU A 24 15.67 0.18 0.47
N GLY A 25 16.38 -0.61 -0.34
CA GLY A 25 16.52 -2.07 -0.18
C GLY A 25 15.33 -2.86 -0.73
N PHE A 26 15.61 -3.98 -1.38
CA PHE A 26 14.59 -4.85 -1.99
C PHE A 26 13.89 -5.76 -0.95
N PRO A 27 12.63 -6.16 -1.20
CA PRO A 27 11.82 -5.83 -2.37
C PRO A 27 11.15 -4.45 -2.27
N LEU A 28 10.81 -3.87 -3.43
CA LEU A 28 10.20 -2.55 -3.56
C LEU A 28 8.85 -2.64 -4.27
N TYR A 29 7.84 -1.94 -3.75
CA TYR A 29 6.59 -1.72 -4.47
C TYR A 29 6.68 -0.44 -5.30
N ILE A 30 6.28 -0.51 -6.57
CA ILE A 30 6.20 0.62 -7.49
C ILE A 30 4.71 0.87 -7.76
N LYS A 31 4.22 2.07 -7.40
CA LYS A 31 2.79 2.40 -7.39
C LYS A 31 2.54 3.72 -8.13
N PRO A 32 1.66 3.77 -9.15
CA PRO A 32 1.16 5.04 -9.66
C PRO A 32 0.39 5.77 -8.54
N ALA A 33 0.63 7.05 -8.32
CA ALA A 33 0.14 7.78 -7.15
C ALA A 33 -1.39 7.88 -7.10
N LYS A 34 -2.06 7.93 -8.26
CA LYS A 34 -3.52 7.96 -8.40
C LYS A 34 -4.10 6.59 -8.78
N SER A 35 -3.41 5.49 -8.48
CA SER A 35 -3.93 4.14 -8.74
C SER A 35 -4.92 3.68 -7.65
N GLY A 36 -6.00 3.05 -8.09
CA GLY A 36 -6.92 2.26 -7.27
C GLY A 36 -6.92 0.80 -7.71
N SER A 37 -7.49 -0.10 -6.89
CA SER A 37 -7.65 -1.53 -7.22
C SER A 37 -6.34 -2.27 -7.59
N SER A 38 -5.20 -1.83 -7.05
CA SER A 38 -3.86 -2.39 -7.34
C SER A 38 -3.43 -2.32 -8.81
N PHE A 39 -4.10 -1.52 -9.63
CA PHE A 39 -3.82 -1.45 -11.06
C PHE A 39 -2.51 -0.70 -11.32
N GLY A 40 -1.62 -1.31 -12.10
CA GLY A 40 -0.30 -0.74 -12.42
C GLY A 40 0.70 -0.80 -11.25
N ILE A 41 0.37 -1.49 -10.15
CA ILE A 41 1.31 -1.73 -9.06
C ILE A 41 2.18 -2.94 -9.40
N THR A 42 3.49 -2.82 -9.22
CA THR A 42 4.44 -3.92 -9.38
C THR A 42 5.32 -4.07 -8.13
N LYS A 43 5.86 -5.27 -7.92
CA LYS A 43 6.83 -5.57 -6.86
C LYS A 43 8.13 -6.01 -7.52
N ALA A 44 9.21 -5.31 -7.20
CA ALA A 44 10.54 -5.57 -7.76
C ALA A 44 11.45 -6.19 -6.71
N TYR A 45 12.11 -7.28 -7.09
CA TYR A 45 13.14 -7.97 -6.33
C TYR A 45 14.56 -7.66 -6.84
N SER A 46 14.65 -6.99 -7.99
CA SER A 46 15.92 -6.67 -8.65
C SER A 46 15.90 -5.28 -9.29
N LYS A 47 17.09 -4.77 -9.61
CA LYS A 47 17.26 -3.49 -10.32
C LYS A 47 16.57 -3.48 -11.69
N LEU A 48 16.61 -4.60 -12.40
CA LEU A 48 15.98 -4.75 -13.70
C LEU A 48 14.45 -4.68 -13.58
N GLU A 49 13.88 -5.40 -12.61
CA GLU A 49 12.45 -5.36 -12.33
C GLU A 49 11.99 -3.96 -11.88
N LEU A 50 12.79 -3.28 -11.05
CA LEU A 50 12.53 -1.91 -10.63
C LEU A 50 12.48 -0.95 -11.82
N MET A 51 13.45 -1.05 -12.73
CA MET A 51 13.50 -0.23 -13.93
C MET A 51 12.25 -0.46 -14.82
N ASN A 52 11.90 -1.72 -15.05
CA ASN A 52 10.71 -2.08 -15.83
C ASN A 52 9.42 -1.62 -15.14
N GLY A 53 9.34 -1.78 -13.81
CA GLY A 53 8.19 -1.37 -12.99
C GLY A 53 7.97 0.13 -13.01
N ILE A 54 9.04 0.93 -12.92
CA ILE A 54 8.95 2.40 -13.04
C ILE A 54 8.42 2.79 -14.42
N GLN A 55 8.98 2.19 -15.50
CA GLN A 55 8.53 2.45 -16.87
C GLN A 55 7.07 2.07 -17.09
N ALA A 56 6.60 0.97 -16.50
CA ALA A 56 5.19 0.58 -16.57
C ALA A 56 4.30 1.55 -15.77
N ALA A 57 4.71 1.93 -14.55
CA ALA A 57 3.91 2.78 -13.67
C ALA A 57 3.70 4.20 -14.23
N VAL A 58 4.71 4.77 -14.92
CA VAL A 58 4.57 6.11 -15.53
C VAL A 58 3.58 6.15 -16.70
N LEU A 59 3.25 4.99 -17.31
CA LEU A 59 2.18 4.92 -18.32
C LEU A 59 0.78 5.11 -17.70
N HIS A 60 0.67 4.96 -16.38
CA HIS A 60 -0.60 5.07 -15.66
C HIS A 60 -0.74 6.40 -14.91
N ASP A 61 0.35 6.99 -14.42
CA ASP A 61 0.34 8.30 -13.75
C ASP A 61 1.71 8.99 -13.88
N GLY A 62 1.71 10.32 -14.04
CA GLY A 62 2.93 11.13 -14.10
C GLY A 62 3.63 11.28 -12.75
N LYS A 63 3.10 10.68 -11.68
CA LYS A 63 3.71 10.57 -10.36
C LYS A 63 3.69 9.11 -9.91
N VAL A 64 4.85 8.55 -9.64
CA VAL A 64 5.05 7.18 -9.17
C VAL A 64 5.69 7.21 -7.78
N VAL A 65 5.14 6.43 -6.85
CA VAL A 65 5.69 6.24 -5.50
C VAL A 65 6.36 4.87 -5.45
N ILE A 66 7.59 4.83 -4.95
CA ILE A 66 8.35 3.60 -4.75
C ILE A 66 8.56 3.43 -3.26
N GLU A 67 8.09 2.32 -2.70
CA GLU A 67 8.06 2.07 -1.25
C GLU A 67 8.78 0.77 -0.92
N GLN A 68 9.52 0.77 0.20
CA GLN A 68 10.09 -0.45 0.75
C GLN A 68 8.98 -1.43 1.15
N ASN A 69 9.16 -2.71 0.83
CA ASN A 69 8.27 -3.76 1.32
C ASN A 69 8.31 -3.85 2.84
N VAL A 70 7.14 -3.77 3.46
CA VAL A 70 6.95 -4.12 4.87
C VAL A 70 6.46 -5.56 4.94
N SER A 71 7.23 -6.42 5.61
CA SER A 71 6.84 -7.82 5.82
C SER A 71 5.77 -7.92 6.91
N GLY A 72 4.70 -8.67 6.65
CA GLY A 72 3.59 -8.84 7.57
C GLY A 72 2.30 -9.18 6.84
N PHE A 73 1.18 -8.83 7.45
CA PHE A 73 -0.16 -8.95 6.89
C PHE A 73 -0.82 -7.57 6.82
N GLU A 74 -1.89 -7.48 6.03
CA GLU A 74 -2.63 -6.23 5.84
C GLU A 74 -3.83 -6.17 6.78
N VAL A 75 -4.11 -4.99 7.30
CA VAL A 75 -5.28 -4.71 8.14
C VAL A 75 -6.07 -3.53 7.61
N GLY A 76 -7.38 -3.59 7.74
CA GLY A 76 -8.32 -2.54 7.39
C GLY A 76 -9.05 -2.01 8.62
N CYS A 77 -9.53 -0.77 8.54
CA CYS A 77 -10.44 -0.21 9.53
C CYS A 77 -11.35 0.79 8.83
N ALA A 78 -12.63 0.44 8.70
CA ALA A 78 -13.60 1.32 8.08
C ALA A 78 -14.00 2.47 9.01
N VAL A 79 -14.21 3.65 8.43
CA VAL A 79 -14.66 4.86 9.12
C VAL A 79 -15.92 5.38 8.43
N LEU A 80 -16.94 5.73 9.21
CA LEU A 80 -18.24 6.20 8.71
C LEU A 80 -18.74 7.40 9.52
N GLY A 81 -19.30 8.41 8.84
CA GLY A 81 -19.98 9.54 9.48
C GLY A 81 -19.28 10.86 9.23
N HIS A 82 -19.60 11.88 10.05
CA HIS A 82 -18.98 13.20 9.94
C HIS A 82 -17.66 13.24 10.69
N SER A 83 -16.74 14.11 10.26
CA SER A 83 -15.42 14.26 10.87
C SER A 83 -15.46 14.68 12.35
N GLU A 84 -16.52 15.34 12.82
CA GLU A 84 -16.63 15.68 14.25
C GLU A 84 -16.77 14.44 15.14
N ASP A 85 -17.60 13.47 14.71
CA ASP A 85 -17.89 12.24 15.43
C ASP A 85 -17.99 11.01 14.50
N PRO A 86 -16.84 10.51 14.00
CA PRO A 86 -16.83 9.35 13.12
C PRO A 86 -17.01 8.05 13.91
N ILE A 87 -17.82 7.16 13.36
CA ILE A 87 -17.93 5.76 13.77
C ILE A 87 -16.70 5.02 13.22
N ILE A 88 -15.97 4.37 14.11
CA ILE A 88 -14.80 3.53 13.77
C ILE A 88 -15.25 2.07 13.87
N ALA A 89 -15.12 1.34 12.76
CA ALA A 89 -15.48 -0.07 12.70
C ALA A 89 -14.46 -0.97 13.41
N GLU A 90 -14.79 -2.25 13.51
CA GLU A 90 -13.80 -3.26 13.89
C GLU A 90 -12.68 -3.36 12.85
N VAL A 91 -11.49 -3.77 13.32
CA VAL A 91 -10.32 -3.97 12.45
C VAL A 91 -10.46 -5.32 11.76
N ASP A 92 -10.34 -5.34 10.43
CA ASP A 92 -10.25 -6.56 9.64
C ASP A 92 -8.80 -6.89 9.27
N GLU A 93 -8.51 -8.17 9.08
CA GLU A 93 -7.23 -8.67 8.58
C GLU A 93 -7.44 -9.38 7.25
N ILE A 94 -6.58 -9.10 6.28
CA ILE A 94 -6.59 -9.74 4.97
C ILE A 94 -5.49 -10.81 4.97
N GLU A 95 -5.91 -12.08 5.04
CA GLU A 95 -5.04 -13.23 4.85
C GLU A 95 -4.88 -13.49 3.34
N LEU A 96 -3.63 -13.38 2.87
CA LEU A 96 -3.26 -13.59 1.48
C LEU A 96 -2.58 -14.94 1.31
N THR A 97 -2.95 -15.67 0.27
CA THR A 97 -2.22 -16.86 -0.19
C THR A 97 -1.11 -16.52 -1.18
N GLY A 98 -1.22 -15.37 -1.85
CA GLY A 98 -0.23 -14.82 -2.77
C GLY A 98 0.70 -13.78 -2.13
N GLU A 99 1.52 -13.13 -2.95
CA GLU A 99 2.53 -12.18 -2.45
C GLU A 99 1.99 -10.78 -2.12
N PHE A 100 0.81 -10.40 -2.62
CA PHE A 100 0.09 -9.17 -2.28
C PHE A 100 -1.36 -9.19 -2.78
N PHE A 101 -2.24 -8.36 -2.20
CA PHE A 101 -3.66 -8.29 -2.56
C PHE A 101 -3.87 -7.58 -3.90
N ASP A 102 -3.76 -8.33 -4.98
CA ASP A 102 -3.90 -7.84 -6.34
C ASP A 102 -5.37 -7.69 -6.77
N TYR A 103 -5.57 -7.24 -8.02
CA TYR A 103 -6.90 -7.04 -8.57
C TYR A 103 -7.71 -8.36 -8.60
N GLU A 104 -7.10 -9.48 -8.98
CA GLU A 104 -7.82 -10.74 -9.10
C GLU A 104 -8.29 -11.24 -7.73
N GLU A 105 -7.43 -11.18 -6.72
CA GLU A 105 -7.80 -11.57 -5.36
C GLU A 105 -8.90 -10.67 -4.78
N LYS A 106 -8.90 -9.36 -5.08
CA LYS A 106 -9.91 -8.39 -4.62
C LYS A 106 -11.33 -8.69 -5.06
N TYR A 107 -11.51 -9.19 -6.28
CA TYR A 107 -12.85 -9.40 -6.85
C TYR A 107 -13.28 -10.87 -6.90
N SER A 108 -12.32 -11.80 -6.82
CA SER A 108 -12.62 -13.22 -6.88
C SER A 108 -12.67 -13.88 -5.50
N LEU A 109 -11.94 -13.35 -4.50
CA LEU A 109 -11.73 -13.96 -3.18
C LEU A 109 -11.44 -15.47 -3.25
N ARG A 110 -10.83 -15.93 -4.36
CA ARG A 110 -10.66 -17.36 -4.61
C ARG A 110 -9.73 -18.02 -3.59
N SER A 111 -8.82 -17.23 -3.03
CA SER A 111 -7.72 -17.73 -2.22
C SER A 111 -7.45 -16.87 -0.97
N SER A 112 -7.81 -15.58 -0.99
CA SER A 112 -7.73 -14.69 0.18
C SER A 112 -8.89 -14.90 1.15
N ARG A 113 -8.65 -14.60 2.44
CA ARG A 113 -9.67 -14.63 3.50
C ARG A 113 -9.65 -13.32 4.28
N ILE A 114 -10.82 -12.92 4.78
CA ILE A 114 -10.94 -11.75 5.64
C ILE A 114 -11.32 -12.23 7.03
N HIS A 115 -10.51 -11.88 8.03
CA HIS A 115 -10.78 -12.14 9.44
C HIS A 115 -11.33 -10.88 10.10
N LEU A 116 -12.49 -11.02 10.76
CA LEU A 116 -13.13 -9.94 11.49
C LEU A 116 -13.66 -10.48 12.84
N PRO A 117 -13.10 -10.05 13.98
CA PRO A 117 -11.98 -9.11 14.13
C PRO A 117 -10.64 -9.69 13.64
N ALA A 118 -9.70 -8.81 13.29
CA ALA A 118 -8.31 -9.15 12.98
C ALA A 118 -7.63 -9.95 14.11
N THR A 119 -6.71 -10.84 13.76
CA THR A 119 -5.99 -11.71 14.71
C THR A 119 -4.80 -10.99 15.33
N ILE A 120 -5.06 -9.86 15.99
CA ILE A 120 -4.06 -8.99 16.61
C ILE A 120 -4.39 -8.73 18.08
N ASP A 121 -3.38 -8.29 18.85
CA ASP A 121 -3.63 -7.91 20.24
C ASP A 121 -4.49 -6.63 20.33
N ALA A 122 -5.14 -6.46 21.49
CA ALA A 122 -6.05 -5.35 21.71
C ALA A 122 -5.36 -3.98 21.60
N ALA A 123 -4.08 -3.87 22.00
CA ALA A 123 -3.35 -2.61 21.94
C ALA A 123 -3.04 -2.21 20.49
N ALA A 124 -2.74 -3.17 19.62
CA ALA A 124 -2.59 -2.95 18.19
C ALA A 124 -3.91 -2.55 17.54
N ALA A 125 -5.01 -3.24 17.87
CA ALA A 125 -6.35 -2.90 17.37
C ALA A 125 -6.76 -1.46 17.77
N ASP A 126 -6.59 -1.09 19.04
CA ASP A 126 -6.90 0.24 19.55
C ASP A 126 -6.04 1.31 18.84
N LYS A 127 -4.75 1.05 18.66
CA LYS A 127 -3.84 1.96 17.93
C LYS A 127 -4.27 2.17 16.48
N ILE A 128 -4.73 1.11 15.79
CA ILE A 128 -5.25 1.21 14.42
C ILE A 128 -6.52 2.06 14.39
N LYS A 129 -7.47 1.81 15.29
CA LYS A 129 -8.72 2.56 15.41
C LYS A 129 -8.47 4.05 15.70
N ASP A 130 -7.54 4.35 16.61
CA ASP A 130 -7.14 5.72 16.95
C ASP A 130 -6.46 6.42 15.76
N THR A 131 -5.60 5.70 15.03
CA THR A 131 -4.93 6.23 13.85
C THR A 131 -5.93 6.51 12.72
N ALA A 132 -6.87 5.60 12.48
CA ALA A 132 -7.94 5.78 11.49
C ALA A 132 -8.81 6.99 11.82
N ARG A 133 -9.20 7.15 13.10
CA ARG A 133 -9.91 8.33 13.60
C ARG A 133 -9.12 9.60 13.35
N LEU A 134 -7.84 9.63 13.71
CA LEU A 134 -6.98 10.80 13.54
C LEU A 134 -6.86 11.21 12.06
N ILE A 135 -6.60 10.24 11.17
CA ILE A 135 -6.45 10.48 9.73
C ILE A 135 -7.76 11.04 9.15
N TYR A 136 -8.90 10.42 9.46
CA TYR A 136 -10.20 10.86 8.95
C TYR A 136 -10.53 12.28 9.42
N LYS A 137 -10.33 12.58 10.71
CA LYS A 137 -10.54 13.94 11.24
C LYS A 137 -9.63 14.99 10.63
N ALA A 138 -8.40 14.63 10.27
CA ALA A 138 -7.43 15.56 9.71
C ALA A 138 -7.69 15.87 8.22
N LEU A 139 -8.26 14.93 7.47
CA LEU A 139 -8.47 15.06 6.02
C LEU A 139 -9.90 15.44 5.61
N GLY A 140 -10.89 15.27 6.52
CA GLY A 140 -12.29 15.63 6.31
C GLY A 140 -13.15 14.48 5.78
#